data_AF-A0A2G9ZEA2-F1
#
_entry.id   AF-A0A2G9ZEA2-F1
#
_cell.length_a   1.000
_cell.length_b   1.000
_cell.length_c   1.000
_cell.angle_alpha   90.00
_cell.angle_beta   90.00
_cell.angle_gamma   90.00
#
_symmetry.space_group_name_H-M   'P 1'
#
loop_
_entity.id
_entity.type
_entity.pdbx_description
1 polymer ?
#
loop_
_entity_poly.entity_id
_entity_poly.type
_entity_poly.pdbx_seq_one_letter_code
_entity_poly.pdbx_strand_id
1 'polypeptide(L)' 'MDVITIPQKTYQKLIEKALKYEYLAGIIKDEQSIFNAPPTKEIKDIIKSFKATKLYNQAFLSSLEKGLKRSSYFEQG' A
#
# COMPACT_ATOMS: atom_id res chain seq x y z
N MET A 1 28.50 -22.09 -27.64
CA MET A 1 28.15 -20.71 -27.28
C MET A 1 27.59 -20.07 -28.52
N ASP A 2 26.28 -19.91 -28.58
CA ASP A 2 25.63 -19.35 -29.75
C ASP A 2 25.76 -17.83 -29.72
N VAL A 3 26.38 -17.28 -30.76
CA VAL A 3 26.56 -15.83 -30.90
C VAL A 3 25.28 -15.27 -31.49
N ILE A 4 24.50 -14.60 -30.64
CA ILE A 4 23.28 -13.89 -31.07
C ILE A 4 23.68 -12.49 -31.51
N THR A 5 23.61 -12.20 -32.80
CA THR A 5 23.86 -10.86 -33.35
C THR A 5 22.55 -10.12 -33.51
N ILE A 6 22.46 -8.91 -32.96
CA ILE A 6 21.30 -8.03 -33.11
C ILE A 6 21.70 -6.63 -33.58
N PRO A 7 20.82 -5.91 -34.29
CA PRO A 7 21.05 -4.52 -34.64
C PRO A 7 21.22 -3.63 -33.40
N GLN A 8 22.13 -2.66 -33.46
CA GLN A 8 22.41 -1.74 -32.36
C GLN A 8 21.15 -1.02 -31.85
N LYS A 9 20.26 -0.60 -32.75
CA LYS A 9 18.99 0.04 -32.39
C LYS A 9 18.08 -0.88 -31.57
N THR A 10 18.09 -2.17 -31.86
CA THR A 10 17.32 -3.18 -31.11
C THR A 10 17.93 -3.38 -29.74
N TYR A 11 19.26 -3.50 -29.66
CA TYR A 11 19.97 -3.58 -28.39
C TYR A 11 19.67 -2.39 -27.48
N GLN A 12 19.74 -1.16 -28.02
CA GLN A 12 19.52 0.05 -27.24
C GLN A 12 18.08 0.16 -26.70
N LYS A 13 17.09 -0.24 -27.51
CA LYS A 13 15.69 -0.36 -27.03
C LYS A 13 15.53 -1.39 -25.91
N LEU A 14 16.25 -2.51 -25.98
CA LEU A 14 16.19 -3.54 -24.94
C LEU A 14 16.81 -3.03 -23.63
N ILE A 15 17.94 -2.33 -23.70
CA ILE A 15 18.58 -1.70 -22.55
C ILE A 15 17.64 -0.66 -21.91
N GLU A 16 17.05 0.23 -22.70
CA GLU A 16 16.11 1.23 -22.15
C GLU A 16 14.91 0.58 -21.45
N LYS A 17 14.38 -0.53 -22.00
CA LYS A 17 13.30 -1.28 -21.36
C LYS A 17 13.75 -1.96 -20.07
N ALA A 18 14.94 -2.56 -20.07
CA ALA A 18 15.50 -3.21 -18.89
C ALA A 18 15.68 -2.20 -17.74
N LEU A 19 16.27 -1.03 -18.04
CA LEU A 19 16.48 0.04 -17.05
C LEU A 19 15.16 0.57 -16.47
N LYS A 20 14.15 0.79 -17.33
CA LYS A 20 12.82 1.22 -16.86
C LYS A 20 12.15 0.16 -16.00
N TYR A 21 12.31 -1.12 -16.37
CA TYR A 21 11.78 -2.22 -15.58
C TYR A 21 12.46 -2.30 -14.21
N GLU A 22 13.79 -2.23 -14.15
CA GLU A 22 14.54 -2.26 -12.90
C GLU A 22 14.17 -1.09 -11.99
N TYR A 23 14.03 0.11 -12.56
CA TYR A 23 13.56 1.29 -11.83
C TYR A 23 12.18 1.07 -11.19
N LEU A 24 11.21 0.61 -11.98
CA LEU A 24 9.86 0.32 -11.47
C LEU A 24 9.88 -0.84 -10.46
N ALA A 25 10.68 -1.86 -10.69
CA ALA A 25 10.82 -2.99 -9.78
C ALA A 25 11.45 -2.56 -8.44
N GLY A 26 12.39 -1.61 -8.44
CA GLY A 26 12.93 -0.99 -7.23
C GLY A 26 11.86 -0.24 -6.46
N ILE A 27 11.12 0.65 -7.13
CA ILE A 27 9.99 1.38 -6.52
C ILE A 27 8.98 0.41 -5.90
N ILE A 28 8.59 -0.64 -6.62
CA ILE A 28 7.59 -1.62 -6.14
C ILE A 28 8.13 -2.44 -4.96
N LYS A 29 9.43 -2.73 -4.91
CA LYS A 29 10.05 -3.51 -3.83
C LYS A 29 10.30 -2.67 -2.56
N ASP A 30 10.75 -1.43 -2.74
CA ASP A 30 11.12 -0.54 -1.64
C ASP A 30 9.87 0.14 -1.06
N GLU A 31 8.90 0.50 -1.90
CA GLU A 31 7.60 0.98 -1.47
C GLU A 31 6.66 -0.21 -1.25
N GLN A 32 6.70 -0.76 -0.03
CA GLN A 32 5.69 -1.70 0.52
C GLN A 32 4.27 -1.09 0.61
N SER A 33 3.93 -0.16 -0.26
CA SER A 33 2.81 0.77 -0.14
C SER A 33 1.93 0.82 -1.38
N ILE A 34 2.43 0.52 -2.58
CA ILE A 34 1.66 0.80 -3.81
C ILE A 34 0.59 -0.28 -4.07
N PHE A 35 0.92 -1.53 -3.75
CA PHE A 35 0.04 -2.70 -3.95
C PHE A 35 -0.31 -3.45 -2.67
N ASN A 36 0.27 -3.05 -1.53
CA ASN A 36 -0.14 -3.64 -0.26
C ASN A 36 -1.45 -3.00 0.19
N ALA A 37 -2.33 -3.82 0.78
CA ALA A 37 -3.48 -3.28 1.49
C ALA A 37 -2.97 -2.26 2.52
N PRO A 38 -3.66 -1.11 2.69
CA PRO A 38 -3.30 -0.17 3.74
C PRO A 38 -3.22 -0.91 5.07
N PRO A 39 -2.28 -0.55 5.96
CA PRO A 39 -2.09 -1.28 7.21
C PRO A 39 -3.43 -1.38 7.94
N THR A 40 -3.81 -2.61 8.29
CA THR A 40 -4.99 -2.89 9.09
C THR A 40 -4.84 -2.14 10.40
N LYS A 41 -5.73 -1.16 10.64
CA LYS A 41 -5.69 -0.36 11.87
C LYS A 41 -6.55 -1.04 12.93
N GLU A 42 -6.04 -1.03 14.15
CA GLU A 42 -6.77 -1.52 15.30
C GLU A 42 -7.96 -0.60 15.63
N ILE A 43 -9.14 -1.19 15.76
CA ILE A 43 -10.38 -0.44 16.04
C ILE A 43 -10.22 0.36 17.34
N LYS A 44 -9.55 -0.21 18.35
CA LYS A 44 -9.28 0.47 19.63
C LYS A 44 -8.46 1.74 19.47
N ASP A 45 -7.43 1.72 18.63
CA ASP A 45 -6.56 2.88 18.41
C ASP A 45 -7.27 4.00 17.66
N ILE A 46 -8.11 3.64 16.70
CA ILE A 46 -8.98 4.60 16.01
C ILE A 46 -9.91 5.27 17.04
N ILE A 47 -10.65 4.50 17.82
CA ILE A 47 -11.59 5.05 18.81
C ILE A 47 -10.86 5.88 19.88
N LYS A 48 -9.68 5.45 20.33
CA LYS A 48 -8.84 6.21 21.27
C LYS A 48 -8.43 7.57 20.69
N SER A 49 -8.04 7.61 19.42
CA SER A 49 -7.67 8.85 18.73
C SER A 49 -8.85 9.82 18.61
N PHE A 50 -10.04 9.31 18.26
CA PHE A 50 -11.27 10.12 18.21
C PHE A 50 -11.72 10.61 19.59
N LYS A 51 -11.53 9.82 20.65
CA LYS A 51 -11.78 10.26 22.03
C LYS A 51 -10.82 11.39 22.45
N ALA A 52 -9.56 11.30 22.04
CA ALA A 52 -8.53 12.28 22.39
C ALA A 52 -8.83 13.68 21.83
N THR A 53 -9.53 13.79 20.70
CA THR A 53 -9.91 15.10 20.13
C THR A 53 -10.95 15.83 20.98
N LYS A 54 -11.73 15.12 21.80
CA LYS A 54 -12.87 15.66 22.58
C LYS A 54 -13.93 16.37 21.73
N LEU A 55 -13.91 16.20 20.40
CA LEU A 55 -14.85 16.82 19.48
C LEU A 55 -16.15 16.02 19.31
N TYR A 56 -16.17 14.77 19.78
CA TYR A 56 -17.23 13.82 19.50
C TYR A 56 -17.89 13.32 20.77
N ASN A 57 -19.21 13.16 20.73
CA ASN A 57 -19.99 12.60 21.83
C ASN A 57 -19.90 11.07 21.89
N GLN A 58 -20.27 10.50 23.04
CA GLN A 58 -20.17 9.06 23.27
C GLN A 58 -21.06 8.22 22.34
N ALA A 59 -22.22 8.76 21.94
CA ALA A 59 -23.15 8.07 21.04
C ALA A 59 -22.52 7.89 19.64
N PHE A 60 -21.87 8.94 19.12
CA PHE A 60 -21.15 8.90 17.86
C PHE A 60 -19.97 7.92 17.91
N LEU A 61 -19.17 7.97 18.97
CA LEU A 61 -18.04 7.05 19.12
C LEU A 61 -18.49 5.58 19.16
N SER A 62 -19.62 5.31 19.81
CA SER A 62 -20.18 3.96 19.90
C SER A 62 -20.77 3.48 18.57
N SER A 63 -21.39 4.36 17.78
CA SER A 63 -21.88 4.01 16.44
C SER A 63 -20.72 3.77 15.47
N LEU A 64 -19.67 4.60 15.55
CA LEU A 64 -18.44 4.45 14.77
C LEU A 64 -17.76 3.11 15.07
N GLU A 65 -17.57 2.75 16.34
CA GLU A 65 -16.97 1.48 16.73
C GLU A 65 -17.75 0.27 16.18
N LYS A 66 -19.09 0.31 16.23
CA LYS A 66 -19.94 -0.73 15.64
C LYS A 66 -19.77 -0.81 14.11
N GLY A 67 -19.66 0.33 13.44
CA GLY A 67 -19.41 0.39 11.99
C GLY A 67 -18.06 -0.23 11.62
N LEU A 68 -17.01 0.12 12.36
CA LEU A 68 -15.67 -0.43 12.14
C LEU A 68 -15.61 -1.94 12.36
N LYS A 69 -16.27 -2.46 13.41
CA LYS A 69 -16.34 -3.92 13.68
C LYS A 69 -17.06 -4.74 12.61
N ARG A 70 -17.90 -4.10 11.78
CA ARG A 70 -18.61 -4.77 10.67
C ARG A 70 -17.79 -4.85 9.39
N SER A 71 -16.70 -4.08 9.30
CA SER A 71 -15.83 -4.06 8.13
C SER A 71 -14.77 -5.15 8.26
N SER A 72 -14.51 -5.87 7.17
CA SER A 72 -13.44 -6.88 7.09
C SER A 72 -12.04 -6.26 6.98
N TYR A 73 -11.94 -4.93 6.91
CA TYR A 73 -10.67 -4.20 6.74
C TYR A 73 -10.03 -3.73 8.06
N PHE A 74 -10.65 -3.97 9.22
CA PHE A 74 -10.12 -3.52 10.52
C PHE A 74 -10.01 -4.69 11.50
N GLU A 75 -9.01 -4.64 12.37
CA GLU A 75 -8.76 -5.67 13.38
C GLU A 75 -9.41 -5.30 14.72
N GLN A 76 -9.89 -6.33 15.42
CA GLN A 76 -10.50 -6.24 16.74
C GLN A 76 -9.45 -6.49 17.83
N GLY A 77 -8.30 -5.82 17.78
CA GLY A 77 -7.29 -5.90 18.85
C GLY A 77 -7.81 -5.42 20.19
#